data_AF-A0AA39N5X2-F1
#
_entry.id   AF-A0AA39N5X2-F1
#
_cell.length_a   1.000
_cell.length_b   1.000
_cell.length_c   1.000
_cell.angle_alpha   90.00
_cell.angle_beta   90.00
_cell.angle_gamma   90.00
#
_symmetry.space_group_name_H-M   'P 1'
#
loop_
_entity.id
_entity.type
_entity.pdbx_description
1 polymer ?
#
loop_
_entity_poly.entity_id
_entity_poly.type
_entity_poly.pdbx_seq_one_letter_code
_entity_poly.pdbx_strand_id
1 'polypeptide(L)'
;MAPTNDDDDIELANLPTNESKEEYDHDEDDENESDNEYDDEGNRALLGGHSPRTGPMSGPRVQLWQQIKNIVIEGAPTLLFTTIGLLFTGELLDQVSRWRAMVEVDQLIMIIPVVLNLKGNLEMNLSARLGTAANMGELDDSSVRRKMIIGNLSLLQVQATVVSFVAACVSLVLGLIIPRTTEEAPASSGAVSALFLHARRPRPTLPPVTDRKSGLPVFIMVASTAMSAACLSSIILGSFMCGLIVLCRYYGRDPDNIAPPVASCLGDLVTLVLIGAVSTILIRFLHTPVPLIICAIVVLSAISCGVSTRRNSHVRDLIGQGWSPLFGAMIISSATGIVLDLFVSRYEGFALLAVVISGLPGSVGSIFASRLSTALHAAALSVTPSTFANRPSEPSARMVMITLILVTIPVEIIFLSILRLLGWLTLPFVFVAFSVVFFCCAVTASLFIAGALTNFLWSKNLDPDMYALPIHSALMDLIGQLLLVFCFEIVSLLGVHVRSKMPSTG
;
A
#
# COMPACT_ATOMS: atom_id res chain seq x y z
N MET A 1 31.21 -75.51 13.22
CA MET A 1 31.66 -76.36 12.11
C MET A 1 32.12 -75.43 11.00
N ALA A 2 33.43 -75.38 10.75
CA ALA A 2 34.09 -74.77 9.57
C ALA A 2 34.71 -75.93 8.75
N PRO A 3 35.53 -75.75 7.69
CA PRO A 3 35.84 -74.58 6.82
C PRO A 3 35.15 -74.76 5.43
N THR A 4 35.51 -74.21 4.25
CA THR A 4 36.62 -73.38 3.70
C THR A 4 36.06 -72.12 2.98
N ASN A 5 36.81 -71.08 2.56
CA ASN A 5 38.22 -70.76 2.21
C ASN A 5 38.54 -70.65 0.71
N ASP A 6 39.48 -69.72 0.44
CA ASP A 6 40.22 -69.34 -0.78
C ASP A 6 39.86 -67.93 -1.32
N ASP A 7 40.79 -67.00 -1.60
CA ASP A 7 41.95 -66.44 -0.85
C ASP A 7 42.49 -65.20 -1.64
N ASP A 8 43.58 -64.56 -1.18
CA ASP A 8 44.46 -63.58 -1.88
C ASP A 8 44.06 -62.07 -1.97
N ASP A 9 44.27 -61.31 -0.88
CA ASP A 9 45.46 -60.44 -0.59
C ASP A 9 46.29 -59.83 -1.77
N ILE A 10 47.04 -58.70 -1.71
CA ILE A 10 47.63 -57.90 -0.60
C ILE A 10 48.05 -56.44 -1.00
N GLU A 11 48.26 -55.60 0.03
CA GLU A 11 48.93 -54.28 0.26
C GLU A 11 49.56 -53.30 -0.79
N LEU A 12 49.31 -52.00 -0.51
CA LEU A 12 50.19 -50.80 -0.41
C LEU A 12 51.63 -50.76 -1.00
N ALA A 13 52.03 -49.59 -1.57
CA ALA A 13 52.92 -48.60 -0.89
C ALA A 13 53.39 -47.38 -1.77
N ASN A 14 53.77 -46.29 -1.06
CA ASN A 14 54.78 -45.23 -1.38
C ASN A 14 54.48 -44.02 -2.31
N LEU A 15 54.74 -42.83 -1.74
CA LEU A 15 55.06 -41.53 -2.38
C LEU A 15 56.48 -41.57 -3.00
N PRO A 16 56.80 -40.72 -4.00
CA PRO A 16 57.49 -39.46 -3.67
C PRO A 16 57.17 -38.23 -4.57
N THR A 17 57.74 -37.10 -4.17
CA THR A 17 57.85 -35.77 -4.83
C THR A 17 58.59 -35.77 -6.17
N ASN A 18 58.22 -34.92 -7.17
CA ASN A 18 58.87 -33.62 -7.46
C ASN A 18 58.35 -32.88 -8.73
N GLU A 19 58.47 -31.54 -8.72
CA GLU A 19 58.74 -30.56 -9.82
C GLU A 19 58.37 -30.79 -11.31
N SER A 20 57.55 -29.87 -11.87
CA SER A 20 57.79 -29.08 -13.11
C SER A 20 56.55 -28.19 -13.39
N LYS A 21 56.60 -26.85 -13.36
CA LYS A 21 57.22 -25.81 -14.23
C LYS A 21 56.54 -25.57 -15.59
N GLU A 22 55.84 -24.43 -15.68
CA GLU A 22 55.51 -23.55 -16.83
C GLU A 22 54.60 -22.46 -16.21
N GLU A 23 54.99 -21.23 -15.87
CA GLU A 23 55.92 -20.22 -16.42
C GLU A 23 55.42 -19.53 -17.70
N TYR A 24 54.77 -18.37 -17.52
CA TYR A 24 54.80 -17.20 -18.42
C TYR A 24 54.50 -15.90 -17.65
N ASP A 25 55.59 -15.23 -17.26
CA ASP A 25 55.70 -13.78 -16.96
C ASP A 25 55.51 -12.94 -18.25
N HIS A 26 55.48 -11.60 -18.31
CA HIS A 26 55.31 -10.46 -17.39
C HIS A 26 54.50 -9.41 -18.24
N ASP A 27 54.12 -8.20 -17.84
CA ASP A 27 54.95 -7.04 -17.51
C ASP A 27 54.12 -5.99 -16.77
N GLU A 28 54.83 -5.18 -15.98
CA GLU A 28 54.31 -4.06 -15.18
C GLU A 28 54.38 -2.75 -15.97
N ASP A 29 53.66 -1.73 -15.51
CA ASP A 29 54.13 -0.33 -15.59
C ASP A 29 53.49 0.40 -14.40
N ASP A 30 54.34 0.95 -13.54
CA ASP A 30 54.02 1.57 -12.25
C ASP A 30 54.24 3.10 -12.32
N GLU A 31 54.25 3.79 -11.17
CA GLU A 31 54.50 5.24 -10.96
C GLU A 31 53.27 6.20 -11.11
N ASN A 32 53.04 7.19 -10.23
CA ASN A 32 53.75 7.54 -8.99
C ASN A 32 52.86 8.33 -7.98
N GLU A 33 53.43 8.57 -6.79
CA GLU A 33 52.79 9.02 -5.55
C GLU A 33 52.26 10.48 -5.49
N SER A 34 51.46 10.79 -4.47
CA SER A 34 51.59 12.05 -3.69
C SER A 34 50.92 11.93 -2.31
N ASP A 35 51.61 12.48 -1.30
CA ASP A 35 51.33 12.29 0.12
C ASP A 35 50.06 12.97 0.67
N ASN A 36 49.65 12.57 1.88
CA ASN A 36 49.48 13.51 2.99
C ASN A 36 49.49 12.76 4.34
N GLU A 37 50.43 13.14 5.19
CA GLU A 37 50.69 12.62 6.54
C GLU A 37 50.16 13.62 7.58
N TYR A 38 49.45 13.16 8.62
CA TYR A 38 49.35 13.84 9.92
C TYR A 38 48.91 12.87 11.03
N ASP A 39 49.69 12.90 12.13
CA ASP A 39 49.67 12.10 13.37
C ASP A 39 48.27 11.90 14.01
N ASP A 40 47.91 10.69 14.47
CA ASP A 40 48.25 10.02 15.75
C ASP A 40 47.77 10.73 17.02
N GLU A 41 46.82 10.09 17.72
CA GLU A 41 46.96 9.93 19.17
C GLU A 41 46.21 8.67 19.67
N GLY A 42 46.93 7.74 20.31
CA GLY A 42 46.40 7.13 21.55
C GLY A 42 46.18 5.62 21.61
N ASN A 43 46.92 4.79 20.86
CA ASN A 43 46.81 3.33 21.01
C ASN A 43 47.48 2.81 22.32
N ARG A 44 46.69 2.44 23.34
CA ARG A 44 47.20 1.75 24.55
C ARG A 44 46.21 0.73 25.15
N ALA A 45 46.52 -0.56 24.93
CA ALA A 45 46.48 -1.69 25.89
C ALA A 45 46.03 -3.03 25.25
N LEU A 46 46.89 -3.62 24.42
CA LEU A 46 46.95 -5.08 24.30
C LEU A 46 47.60 -5.67 25.57
N LEU A 47 47.27 -6.93 25.89
CA LEU A 47 47.67 -7.71 27.08
C LEU A 47 46.96 -7.35 28.40
N GLY A 48 45.80 -7.98 28.60
CA GLY A 48 45.14 -8.12 29.90
C GLY A 48 44.09 -9.22 29.83
N GLY A 49 44.39 -10.40 30.39
CA GLY A 49 43.42 -11.49 30.47
C GLY A 49 42.21 -11.08 31.30
N HIS A 50 41.03 -11.00 30.69
CA HIS A 50 39.78 -10.70 31.36
C HIS A 50 38.69 -11.66 30.92
N SER A 51 38.00 -12.23 31.93
CA SER A 51 36.79 -13.03 31.79
C SER A 51 35.75 -12.34 30.90
N PRO A 52 34.86 -13.09 30.23
CA PRO A 52 33.79 -12.48 29.45
C PRO A 52 32.97 -11.54 30.34
N ARG A 53 33.12 -10.23 30.11
CA ARG A 53 32.26 -9.23 30.73
C ARG A 53 30.85 -9.44 30.19
N THR A 54 30.04 -10.13 30.98
CA THR A 54 28.58 -10.03 30.91
C THR A 54 28.21 -8.55 31.07
N GLY A 55 28.06 -7.85 29.95
CA GLY A 55 27.29 -6.61 29.92
C GLY A 55 25.92 -6.89 30.54
N PRO A 56 25.30 -5.92 31.23
CA PRO A 56 24.05 -6.16 31.93
C PRO A 56 22.99 -6.63 30.91
N MET A 57 22.62 -7.92 30.98
CA MET A 57 21.53 -8.46 30.17
C MET A 57 20.29 -7.64 30.49
N SER A 58 19.88 -6.82 29.53
CA SER A 58 18.67 -6.01 29.65
C SER A 58 17.50 -6.96 29.83
N GLY A 59 16.92 -6.96 31.05
CA GLY A 59 15.90 -7.94 31.42
C GLY A 59 14.72 -7.90 30.44
N PRO A 60 13.93 -9.00 30.29
CA PRO A 60 12.91 -9.10 29.23
C PRO A 60 11.92 -7.93 29.16
N ARG A 61 11.61 -7.30 30.30
CA ARG A 61 10.78 -6.10 30.37
C ARG A 61 11.42 -4.86 29.72
N VAL A 62 12.74 -4.69 29.81
CA VAL A 62 13.45 -3.54 29.22
C VAL A 62 13.47 -3.65 27.69
N GLN A 63 13.69 -4.85 27.15
CA GLN A 63 13.59 -5.11 25.71
C GLN A 63 12.17 -4.86 25.20
N LEU A 64 11.15 -5.35 25.91
CA LEU A 64 9.74 -5.12 25.59
C LEU A 64 9.38 -3.62 25.56
N TRP A 65 9.80 -2.85 26.57
CA TRP A 65 9.53 -1.40 26.62
C TRP A 65 10.19 -0.66 25.44
N GLN A 66 11.40 -1.04 25.05
CA GLN A 66 12.08 -0.41 23.91
C GLN A 66 11.38 -0.74 22.58
N GLN A 67 10.86 -1.96 22.41
CA GLN A 67 10.10 -2.37 21.22
C GLN A 67 8.77 -1.61 21.09
N ILE A 68 7.99 -1.55 22.17
CA ILE A 68 6.74 -0.76 22.23
C ILE A 68 7.05 0.72 21.93
N LYS A 69 8.10 1.26 22.55
CA LYS A 69 8.54 2.65 22.34
C LYS A 69 8.89 2.93 20.87
N ASN A 70 9.61 2.04 20.19
CA ASN A 70 9.94 2.21 18.77
C ASN A 70 8.67 2.23 17.91
N ILE A 71 7.77 1.25 18.08
CA ILE A 71 6.48 1.18 17.34
C ILE A 71 5.64 2.45 17.57
N VAL A 72 5.58 2.96 18.81
CA VAL A 72 4.84 4.19 19.12
C VAL A 72 5.51 5.42 18.51
N ILE A 73 6.82 5.56 18.61
CA ILE A 73 7.56 6.75 18.11
C ILE A 73 7.60 6.81 16.58
N GLU A 74 7.63 5.66 15.89
CA GLU A 74 7.67 5.60 14.42
C GLU A 74 6.27 5.54 13.81
N GLY A 75 5.38 4.74 14.40
CA GLY A 75 4.02 4.50 13.90
C GLY A 75 3.04 5.62 14.24
N ALA A 76 3.04 6.16 15.47
CA ALA A 76 2.01 7.14 15.87
C ALA A 76 2.07 8.47 15.08
N PRO A 77 3.25 9.11 14.86
CA PRO A 77 3.33 10.31 14.04
C PRO A 77 2.98 10.04 12.58
N THR A 78 3.39 8.87 12.06
CA THR A 78 3.07 8.44 10.70
C THR A 78 1.57 8.22 10.51
N LEU A 79 0.90 7.49 11.42
CA LEU A 79 -0.55 7.29 11.38
C LEU A 79 -1.32 8.61 11.49
N LEU A 80 -0.85 9.57 12.31
CA LEU A 80 -1.43 10.91 12.37
C LEU A 80 -1.26 11.66 11.04
N PHE A 81 -0.08 11.62 10.44
CA PHE A 81 0.18 12.20 9.11
C PHE A 81 -0.71 11.55 8.02
N THR A 82 -0.80 10.23 8.01
CA THR A 82 -1.69 9.45 7.13
C THR A 82 -3.14 9.88 7.31
N THR A 83 -3.61 10.05 8.54
CA THR A 83 -4.98 10.49 8.85
C THR A 83 -5.26 11.90 8.31
N ILE A 84 -4.30 12.82 8.44
CA ILE A 84 -4.39 14.18 7.89
C ILE A 84 -4.36 14.14 6.35
N GLY A 85 -3.52 13.29 5.74
CA GLY A 85 -3.47 13.09 4.29
C GLY A 85 -4.78 12.53 3.72
N LEU A 86 -5.37 11.54 4.38
CA LEU A 86 -6.68 10.97 4.03
C LEU A 86 -7.81 12.00 4.19
N LEU A 87 -7.78 12.83 5.25
CA LEU A 87 -8.70 13.94 5.43
C LEU A 87 -8.65 14.94 4.25
N PHE A 88 -7.45 15.37 3.84
CA PHE A 88 -7.28 16.23 2.66
C PHE A 88 -7.67 15.53 1.36
N THR A 89 -7.48 14.21 1.26
CA THR A 89 -7.91 13.42 0.09
C THR A 89 -9.42 13.36 -0.03
N GLY A 90 -10.15 13.20 1.08
CA GLY A 90 -11.61 13.22 1.11
C GLY A 90 -12.20 14.57 0.70
N GLU A 91 -11.62 15.68 1.20
CA GLU A 91 -12.00 17.04 0.79
C GLU A 91 -11.64 17.31 -0.69
N LEU A 92 -10.45 16.87 -1.13
CA LEU A 92 -10.07 16.97 -2.55
C LEU A 92 -11.01 16.18 -3.45
N LEU A 93 -11.50 15.01 -3.02
CA LEU A 93 -12.43 14.19 -3.79
C LEU A 93 -13.76 14.91 -3.99
N ASP A 94 -14.28 15.55 -2.95
CA ASP A 94 -15.46 16.40 -3.02
C ASP A 94 -15.26 17.57 -4.02
N GLN A 95 -14.12 18.26 -3.95
CA GLN A 95 -13.79 19.34 -4.88
C GLN A 95 -13.60 18.87 -6.33
N VAL A 96 -12.83 17.80 -6.56
CA VAL A 96 -12.58 17.23 -7.89
C VAL A 96 -13.85 16.69 -8.52
N SER A 97 -14.78 16.12 -7.74
CA SER A 97 -16.08 15.62 -8.25
C SER A 97 -16.91 16.71 -8.94
N ARG A 98 -16.75 17.98 -8.54
CA ARG A 98 -17.41 19.15 -9.14
C ARG A 98 -16.71 19.70 -10.38
N TRP A 99 -15.53 19.21 -10.74
CA TRP A 99 -14.79 19.73 -11.89
C TRP A 99 -15.49 19.37 -13.20
N ARG A 100 -15.41 20.27 -14.20
CA ARG A 100 -16.12 20.11 -15.47
C ARG A 100 -15.91 18.74 -16.13
N ALA A 101 -14.69 18.19 -16.10
CA ALA A 101 -14.42 16.89 -16.70
C ALA A 101 -15.19 15.74 -16.02
N MET A 102 -15.35 15.81 -14.69
CA MET A 102 -16.10 14.82 -13.90
C MET A 102 -17.61 14.91 -14.14
N VAL A 103 -18.14 16.13 -14.28
CA VAL A 103 -19.56 16.40 -14.58
C VAL A 103 -19.91 16.09 -16.04
N GLU A 104 -18.98 16.32 -16.99
CA GLU A 104 -19.21 16.08 -18.42
C GLU A 104 -19.02 14.59 -18.81
N VAL A 105 -18.33 13.80 -17.99
CA VAL A 105 -18.03 12.37 -18.23
C VAL A 105 -18.15 11.54 -16.94
N ASP A 106 -19.33 10.99 -16.64
CA ASP A 106 -19.58 10.18 -15.43
C ASP A 106 -18.62 8.99 -15.27
N GLN A 107 -18.10 8.42 -16.37
CA GLN A 107 -17.13 7.32 -16.32
C GLN A 107 -15.82 7.73 -15.60
N LEU A 108 -15.51 9.03 -15.55
CA LEU A 108 -14.39 9.56 -14.76
C LEU A 108 -14.69 9.63 -13.26
N ILE A 109 -15.95 9.78 -12.83
CA ILE A 109 -16.31 9.68 -11.41
C ILE A 109 -16.32 8.21 -10.99
N MET A 110 -16.97 7.34 -11.77
CA MET A 110 -17.10 5.91 -11.45
C MET A 110 -15.75 5.16 -11.38
N ILE A 111 -14.73 5.64 -12.09
CA ILE A 111 -13.40 5.02 -12.09
C ILE A 111 -12.54 5.41 -10.87
N ILE A 112 -12.80 6.56 -10.23
CA ILE A 112 -11.94 7.08 -9.15
C ILE A 112 -11.79 6.08 -7.99
N PRO A 113 -12.87 5.57 -7.34
CA PRO A 113 -12.71 4.64 -6.21
C PRO A 113 -11.93 3.38 -6.58
N VAL A 114 -12.11 2.90 -7.81
CA VAL A 114 -11.43 1.72 -8.34
C VAL A 114 -9.94 1.99 -8.54
N VAL A 115 -9.57 3.11 -9.20
CA VAL A 115 -8.16 3.44 -9.47
C VAL A 115 -7.40 3.82 -8.20
N LEU A 116 -8.01 4.57 -7.27
CA LEU A 116 -7.35 4.95 -6.00
C LEU A 116 -6.97 3.70 -5.21
N ASN A 117 -7.95 2.86 -4.84
CA ASN A 117 -7.72 1.63 -4.07
C ASN A 117 -6.67 0.71 -4.74
N LEU A 118 -6.78 0.49 -6.06
CA LEU A 118 -5.82 -0.34 -6.79
C LEU A 118 -4.40 0.26 -6.82
N LYS A 119 -4.29 1.58 -6.98
CA LYS A 119 -3.01 2.28 -7.06
C LYS A 119 -2.32 2.36 -5.70
N GLY A 120 -3.08 2.64 -4.63
CA GLY A 120 -2.62 2.54 -3.24
C GLY A 120 -2.08 1.15 -2.92
N ASN A 121 -2.82 0.10 -3.29
CA ASN A 121 -2.39 -1.30 -3.10
C ASN A 121 -1.08 -1.65 -3.84
N LEU A 122 -0.85 -1.10 -5.04
CA LEU A 122 0.43 -1.28 -5.74
C LEU A 122 1.62 -0.61 -5.03
N GLU A 123 1.42 0.58 -4.47
CA GLU A 123 2.45 1.32 -3.71
C GLU A 123 2.69 0.70 -2.33
N MET A 124 1.64 0.17 -1.68
CA MET A 124 1.76 -0.61 -0.44
C MET A 124 2.54 -1.91 -0.67
N ASN A 125 2.28 -2.64 -1.76
CA ASN A 125 3.06 -3.81 -2.15
C ASN A 125 4.52 -3.47 -2.50
N LEU A 126 4.77 -2.34 -3.18
CA LEU A 126 6.13 -1.81 -3.34
C LEU A 126 6.79 -1.56 -1.98
N SER A 127 6.07 -0.89 -1.09
CA SER A 127 6.56 -0.49 0.22
C SER A 127 6.92 -1.67 1.10
N ALA A 128 6.07 -2.71 1.18
CA ALA A 128 6.35 -3.89 1.98
C ALA A 128 7.57 -4.66 1.45
N ARG A 129 7.61 -4.97 0.14
CA ARG A 129 8.76 -5.68 -0.47
C ARG A 129 10.09 -4.97 -0.26
N LEU A 130 10.13 -3.64 -0.41
CA LEU A 130 11.36 -2.87 -0.12
C LEU A 130 11.62 -2.70 1.38
N GLY A 131 10.58 -2.69 2.22
CA GLY A 131 10.66 -2.67 3.68
C GLY A 131 11.30 -3.95 4.22
N THR A 132 10.79 -5.12 3.81
CA THR A 132 11.36 -6.44 4.06
C THR A 132 12.83 -6.50 3.60
N ALA A 133 13.13 -6.08 2.36
CA ALA A 133 14.50 -6.05 1.83
C ALA A 133 15.44 -5.11 2.62
N ALA A 134 14.95 -3.95 3.07
CA ALA A 134 15.69 -3.03 3.93
C ALA A 134 15.95 -3.63 5.32
N ASN A 135 14.96 -4.31 5.91
CA ASN A 135 15.07 -4.95 7.22
C ASN A 135 15.98 -6.18 7.18
N MET A 136 16.01 -6.92 6.07
CA MET A 136 16.96 -8.02 5.81
C MET A 136 18.38 -7.55 5.42
N GLY A 137 18.58 -6.25 5.17
CA GLY A 137 19.89 -5.66 4.82
C GLY A 137 20.28 -5.72 3.34
N GLU A 138 19.40 -6.21 2.45
CA GLU A 138 19.68 -6.29 1.01
C GLU A 138 19.90 -4.92 0.36
N LEU A 139 19.30 -3.86 0.92
CA LEU A 139 19.45 -2.49 0.41
C LEU A 139 20.75 -1.80 0.89
N ASP A 140 21.58 -2.43 1.71
CA ASP A 140 22.83 -1.83 2.16
C ASP A 140 23.86 -1.77 1.01
N ASP A 141 23.93 -2.80 0.15
CA ASP A 141 24.73 -2.72 -1.08
C ASP A 141 24.12 -1.73 -2.08
N SER A 142 24.94 -0.80 -2.54
CA SER A 142 24.58 0.22 -3.51
C SER A 142 24.30 -0.35 -4.91
N SER A 143 24.83 -1.53 -5.26
CA SER A 143 24.55 -2.18 -6.55
C SER A 143 23.18 -2.88 -6.54
N VAL A 144 22.87 -3.65 -5.49
CA VAL A 144 21.59 -4.33 -5.27
C VAL A 144 20.49 -3.29 -5.07
N ARG A 145 20.67 -2.31 -4.17
CA ARG A 145 19.72 -1.20 -3.95
C ARG A 145 19.31 -0.52 -5.25
N ARG A 146 20.27 -0.17 -6.12
CA ARG A 146 19.97 0.46 -7.42
C ARG A 146 19.19 -0.48 -8.35
N LYS A 147 19.55 -1.76 -8.42
CA LYS A 147 18.83 -2.77 -9.22
C LYS A 147 17.41 -2.97 -8.70
N MET A 148 17.20 -3.05 -7.39
CA MET A 148 15.88 -3.23 -6.77
C MET A 148 14.98 -2.01 -6.99
N ILE A 149 15.49 -0.79 -6.79
CA ILE A 149 14.72 0.45 -7.01
C ILE A 149 14.31 0.60 -8.48
N ILE A 150 15.26 0.54 -9.42
CA ILE A 150 14.96 0.70 -10.85
C ILE A 150 14.06 -0.43 -11.36
N GLY A 151 14.29 -1.66 -10.88
CA GLY A 151 13.47 -2.82 -11.22
C GLY A 151 12.02 -2.68 -10.74
N ASN A 152 11.81 -2.34 -9.47
CA ASN A 152 10.47 -2.18 -8.92
C ASN A 152 9.76 -0.96 -9.49
N LEU A 153 10.45 0.16 -9.74
CA LEU A 153 9.84 1.32 -10.39
C LEU A 153 9.41 1.01 -11.83
N SER A 154 10.20 0.20 -12.57
CA SER A 154 9.83 -0.31 -13.89
C SER A 154 8.62 -1.25 -13.84
N LEU A 155 8.59 -2.17 -12.87
CA LEU A 155 7.43 -3.05 -12.61
C LEU A 155 6.17 -2.24 -12.30
N LEU A 156 6.29 -1.20 -11.47
CA LEU A 156 5.18 -0.34 -11.05
C LEU A 156 4.53 0.38 -12.24
N GLN A 157 5.31 0.79 -13.26
CA GLN A 157 4.76 1.34 -14.50
C GLN A 157 3.91 0.33 -15.27
N VAL A 158 4.39 -0.91 -15.41
CA VAL A 158 3.65 -2.01 -16.06
C VAL A 158 2.34 -2.28 -15.32
N GLN A 159 2.44 -2.45 -14.00
CA GLN A 159 1.28 -2.73 -13.15
C GLN A 159 0.26 -1.59 -13.21
N ALA A 160 0.67 -0.33 -12.99
CA ALA A 160 -0.23 0.82 -13.04
C ALA A 160 -0.92 0.99 -14.40
N THR A 161 -0.22 0.72 -15.51
CA THR A 161 -0.79 0.78 -16.86
C THR A 161 -1.89 -0.26 -17.05
N VAL A 162 -1.60 -1.53 -16.75
CA VAL A 162 -2.55 -2.64 -16.93
C VAL A 162 -3.75 -2.48 -15.99
N VAL A 163 -3.50 -2.20 -14.72
CA VAL A 163 -4.51 -2.05 -13.68
C VAL A 163 -5.47 -0.90 -13.99
N SER A 164 -4.96 0.25 -14.45
CA SER A 164 -5.79 1.42 -14.80
C SER A 164 -6.58 1.22 -16.10
N PHE A 165 -6.03 0.48 -17.06
CA PHE A 165 -6.76 0.07 -18.27
C PHE A 165 -7.92 -0.88 -17.91
N VAL A 166 -7.69 -1.87 -17.05
CA VAL A 166 -8.77 -2.75 -16.55
C VAL A 166 -9.81 -1.96 -15.76
N ALA A 167 -9.40 -1.02 -14.91
CA ALA A 167 -10.33 -0.13 -14.20
C ALA A 167 -11.20 0.71 -15.16
N ALA A 168 -10.65 1.17 -16.29
CA ALA A 168 -11.43 1.87 -17.32
C ALA A 168 -12.45 0.95 -18.02
N CYS A 169 -12.10 -0.31 -18.28
CA CYS A 169 -13.03 -1.32 -18.77
C CYS A 169 -14.14 -1.62 -17.75
N VAL A 170 -13.81 -1.73 -16.45
CA VAL A 170 -14.80 -1.93 -15.38
C VAL A 170 -15.73 -0.72 -15.24
N SER A 171 -15.21 0.51 -15.26
CA SER A 171 -16.03 1.74 -15.26
C SER A 171 -16.99 1.80 -16.46
N LEU A 172 -16.56 1.36 -17.64
CA LEU A 172 -17.44 1.23 -18.80
C LEU A 172 -18.57 0.22 -18.56
N VAL A 173 -18.25 -0.97 -18.03
CA VAL A 173 -19.25 -2.01 -17.73
C VAL A 173 -20.24 -1.53 -16.66
N LEU A 174 -19.75 -0.92 -15.57
CA LEU A 174 -20.61 -0.33 -14.53
C LEU A 174 -21.50 0.78 -15.10
N GLY A 175 -20.97 1.64 -15.97
CA GLY A 175 -21.74 2.69 -16.65
C GLY A 175 -22.76 2.19 -17.70
N LEU A 176 -22.69 0.92 -18.10
CA LEU A 176 -23.73 0.25 -18.90
C LEU A 176 -24.80 -0.41 -18.02
N ILE A 177 -24.40 -0.97 -16.87
CA ILE A 177 -25.28 -1.72 -15.96
C ILE A 177 -26.10 -0.78 -15.06
N ILE A 178 -25.48 0.26 -14.50
CA ILE A 178 -26.12 1.19 -13.56
C ILE A 178 -26.95 2.19 -14.36
N PRO A 179 -28.30 2.14 -14.34
CA PRO A 179 -29.11 3.07 -15.08
C PRO A 179 -29.05 4.44 -14.38
N ARG A 180 -28.72 5.50 -15.12
CA ARG A 180 -29.06 6.84 -14.66
C ARG A 180 -30.59 6.89 -14.54
N THR A 181 -31.10 7.11 -13.33
CA THR A 181 -32.48 7.58 -13.17
C THR A 181 -32.53 9.04 -13.58
N THR A 182 -32.51 9.30 -14.89
CA THR A 182 -33.10 10.51 -15.45
C THR A 182 -34.57 10.52 -15.06
N GLU A 183 -35.00 11.58 -14.38
CA GLU A 183 -36.41 11.81 -14.11
C GLU A 183 -37.13 12.08 -15.43
N GLU A 184 -37.92 11.11 -15.91
CA GLU A 184 -39.21 11.32 -16.59
C GLU A 184 -39.85 9.96 -16.95
N ALA A 185 -40.80 9.51 -16.11
CA ALA A 185 -41.90 8.63 -16.50
C ALA A 185 -42.98 8.61 -15.39
N PRO A 186 -44.27 8.73 -15.71
CA PRO A 186 -45.34 8.73 -14.71
C PRO A 186 -45.58 7.33 -14.14
N ALA A 187 -46.14 7.28 -12.93
CA ALA A 187 -46.41 6.04 -12.22
C ALA A 187 -47.42 5.14 -12.95
N SER A 188 -47.01 3.93 -13.36
CA SER A 188 -47.85 2.72 -13.34
C SER A 188 -47.07 1.42 -13.61
N SER A 189 -47.51 0.34 -12.95
CA SER A 189 -47.28 -1.08 -13.28
C SER A 189 -45.84 -1.62 -13.42
N GLY A 190 -45.39 -2.41 -12.43
CA GLY A 190 -44.13 -3.17 -12.51
C GLY A 190 -43.77 -3.92 -11.23
N ALA A 191 -44.64 -4.82 -10.74
CA ALA A 191 -44.48 -5.48 -9.44
C ALA A 191 -43.39 -6.58 -9.42
N VAL A 192 -42.11 -6.17 -9.36
CA VAL A 192 -40.98 -7.07 -8.97
C VAL A 192 -39.82 -6.36 -8.24
N SER A 193 -39.71 -5.03 -8.27
CA SER A 193 -38.57 -4.29 -7.67
C SER A 193 -38.72 -3.92 -6.18
N ALA A 194 -39.63 -4.56 -5.45
CA ALA A 194 -40.16 -4.07 -4.18
C ALA A 194 -39.30 -4.35 -2.91
N LEU A 195 -38.05 -4.81 -3.03
CA LEU A 195 -37.21 -5.15 -1.86
C LEU A 195 -36.08 -4.14 -1.53
N PHE A 196 -35.79 -3.17 -2.41
CA PHE A 196 -34.59 -2.30 -2.27
C PHE A 196 -34.84 -0.80 -2.45
N LEU A 197 -36.08 -0.34 -2.49
CA LEU A 197 -36.41 1.08 -2.68
C LEU A 197 -37.24 1.63 -1.52
N HIS A 198 -36.58 2.38 -0.64
CA HIS A 198 -37.22 3.36 0.24
C HIS A 198 -36.44 4.69 0.20
N ALA A 199 -37.17 5.76 -0.12
CA ALA A 199 -36.82 7.17 0.10
C ALA A 199 -35.39 7.63 -0.26
N ARG A 200 -35.06 7.69 -1.56
CA ARG A 200 -34.00 8.60 -2.05
C ARG A 200 -34.43 10.05 -1.81
N ARG A 201 -33.55 10.89 -1.27
CA ARG A 201 -33.62 12.35 -1.49
C ARG A 201 -33.05 12.66 -2.88
N PRO A 202 -33.57 13.66 -3.61
CA PRO A 202 -33.01 14.03 -4.91
C PRO A 202 -31.58 14.57 -4.75
N ARG A 203 -30.71 14.26 -5.72
CA ARG A 203 -29.40 14.91 -5.86
C ARG A 203 -29.61 16.41 -6.16
N PRO A 204 -28.65 17.30 -5.85
CA PRO A 204 -28.66 18.66 -6.38
C PRO A 204 -28.83 18.64 -7.89
N THR A 205 -29.71 19.50 -8.42
CA THR A 205 -30.05 19.53 -9.84
C THR A 205 -28.89 20.10 -10.66
N LEU A 206 -27.99 19.22 -11.09
CA LEU A 206 -27.08 19.49 -12.20
C LEU A 206 -27.93 19.83 -13.46
N PRO A 207 -27.49 20.78 -14.31
CA PRO A 207 -28.24 21.15 -15.49
C PRO A 207 -28.45 19.95 -16.42
N PRO A 208 -29.54 19.91 -17.21
CA PRO A 208 -29.87 18.76 -18.04
C PRO A 208 -28.85 18.60 -19.19
N VAL A 209 -27.82 17.80 -18.96
CA VAL A 209 -26.84 17.46 -20.01
C VAL A 209 -27.46 16.41 -20.93
N THR A 210 -27.79 16.88 -22.12
CA THR A 210 -28.31 16.12 -23.27
C THR A 210 -27.45 14.91 -23.63
N ASP A 211 -28.14 13.80 -23.88
CA ASP A 211 -27.68 12.57 -24.53
C ASP A 211 -26.54 11.76 -23.90
N ARG A 212 -26.67 10.43 -24.04
CA ARG A 212 -25.61 9.46 -23.81
C ARG A 212 -24.44 9.76 -24.76
N LYS A 213 -23.42 10.51 -24.29
CA LYS A 213 -22.06 10.49 -24.88
C LYS A 213 -21.32 9.16 -24.58
N SER A 214 -22.03 8.02 -24.52
CA SER A 214 -21.43 6.69 -24.37
C SER A 214 -20.85 6.23 -25.72
N GLY A 215 -19.65 6.71 -26.03
CA GLY A 215 -18.97 6.40 -27.29
C GLY A 215 -17.50 6.03 -27.10
N LEU A 216 -16.93 5.38 -28.11
CA LEU A 216 -15.52 5.00 -28.17
C LEU A 216 -14.53 6.16 -27.87
N PRO A 217 -14.76 7.42 -28.31
CA PRO A 217 -13.90 8.54 -27.92
C PRO A 217 -13.88 8.82 -26.42
N VAL A 218 -15.01 8.66 -25.72
CA VAL A 218 -15.12 8.87 -24.27
C VAL A 218 -14.42 7.75 -23.51
N PHE A 219 -14.58 6.49 -23.95
CA PHE A 219 -13.81 5.37 -23.38
C PHE A 219 -12.30 5.59 -23.53
N ILE A 220 -11.82 6.00 -24.72
CA ILE A 220 -10.41 6.29 -24.94
C ILE A 220 -9.94 7.45 -24.05
N MET A 221 -10.74 8.50 -23.87
CA MET A 221 -10.41 9.60 -22.95
C MET A 221 -10.30 9.11 -21.50
N VAL A 222 -11.21 8.27 -21.04
CA VAL A 222 -11.17 7.71 -19.67
C VAL A 222 -9.95 6.81 -19.47
N ALA A 223 -9.68 5.90 -20.42
CA ALA A 223 -8.54 5.00 -20.37
C ALA A 223 -7.21 5.77 -20.39
N SER A 224 -7.02 6.68 -21.35
CA SER A 224 -5.82 7.53 -21.41
C SER A 224 -5.64 8.39 -20.16
N THR A 225 -6.71 9.00 -19.65
CA THR A 225 -6.69 9.78 -18.39
C THR A 225 -6.19 8.92 -17.23
N ALA A 226 -6.82 7.76 -17.01
CA ALA A 226 -6.51 6.87 -15.90
C ALA A 226 -5.08 6.33 -15.99
N MET A 227 -4.67 5.85 -17.18
CA MET A 227 -3.33 5.30 -17.41
C MET A 227 -2.25 6.39 -17.26
N SER A 228 -2.42 7.57 -17.85
CA SER A 228 -1.47 8.68 -17.69
C SER A 228 -1.36 9.15 -16.24
N ALA A 229 -2.49 9.32 -15.53
CA ALA A 229 -2.49 9.74 -14.13
C ALA A 229 -1.82 8.69 -13.22
N ALA A 230 -2.16 7.41 -13.39
CA ALA A 230 -1.60 6.33 -12.58
C ALA A 230 -0.11 6.09 -12.86
N CYS A 231 0.36 6.18 -14.11
CA CYS A 231 1.78 6.10 -14.45
C CYS A 231 2.56 7.29 -13.90
N LEU A 232 2.07 8.52 -14.10
CA LEU A 232 2.71 9.71 -13.55
C LEU A 232 2.75 9.68 -12.01
N SER A 233 1.66 9.23 -11.36
CA SER A 233 1.65 8.98 -9.92
C SER A 233 2.65 7.91 -9.52
N SER A 234 2.78 6.82 -10.28
CA SER A 234 3.77 5.77 -10.03
C SER A 234 5.22 6.26 -10.15
N ILE A 235 5.51 7.19 -11.06
CA ILE A 235 6.85 7.79 -11.17
C ILE A 235 7.13 8.64 -9.93
N ILE A 236 6.22 9.57 -9.61
CA ILE A 236 6.40 10.54 -8.51
C ILE A 236 6.45 9.81 -7.16
N LEU A 237 5.41 9.04 -6.87
CA LEU A 237 5.23 8.40 -5.57
C LEU A 237 6.11 7.17 -5.40
N GLY A 238 6.25 6.30 -6.42
CA GLY A 238 7.14 5.14 -6.34
C GLY A 238 8.60 5.55 -6.11
N SER A 239 9.06 6.66 -6.73
CA SER A 239 10.39 7.22 -6.46
C SER A 239 10.51 7.77 -5.04
N PHE A 240 9.47 8.48 -4.56
CA PHE A 240 9.42 8.99 -3.19
C PHE A 240 9.40 7.85 -2.15
N MET A 241 8.63 6.78 -2.37
CA MET A 241 8.60 5.58 -1.51
C MET A 241 9.96 4.88 -1.46
N CYS A 242 10.61 4.68 -2.61
CA CYS A 242 11.96 4.12 -2.64
C CYS A 242 12.95 4.99 -1.84
N GLY A 243 12.87 6.32 -1.99
CA GLY A 243 13.68 7.26 -1.21
C GLY A 243 13.37 7.21 0.29
N LEU A 244 12.09 7.16 0.66
CA LEU A 244 11.63 7.09 2.05
C LEU A 244 12.14 5.84 2.76
N ILE A 245 12.11 4.67 2.10
CA ILE A 245 12.57 3.40 2.69
C ILE A 245 14.08 3.40 2.88
N VAL A 246 14.84 3.91 1.89
CA VAL A 246 16.30 4.09 2.03
C VAL A 246 16.63 5.09 3.15
N LEU A 247 15.83 6.14 3.31
CA LEU A 247 16.00 7.12 4.39
C LEU A 247 15.66 6.54 5.78
N CYS A 248 14.63 5.68 5.87
CA CYS A 248 14.32 4.92 7.09
C CYS A 248 15.51 4.01 7.48
N ARG A 249 16.04 3.24 6.52
CA ARG A 249 17.22 2.40 6.72
C ARG A 249 18.44 3.22 7.17
N TYR A 250 18.70 4.35 6.53
CA TYR A 250 19.81 5.26 6.88
C TYR A 250 19.71 5.82 8.31
N TYR A 251 18.50 6.17 8.77
CA TYR A 251 18.26 6.65 10.14
C TYR A 251 17.99 5.54 11.17
N GLY A 252 18.17 4.26 10.79
CA GLY A 252 17.93 3.12 11.68
C GLY A 252 16.49 2.99 12.17
N ARG A 253 15.51 3.41 11.36
CA ARG A 253 14.07 3.30 11.63
C ARG A 253 13.46 2.17 10.84
N ASP A 254 12.46 1.52 11.41
CA ASP A 254 11.78 0.40 10.77
C ASP A 254 10.86 0.91 9.64
N PRO A 255 11.15 0.62 8.36
CA PRO A 255 10.31 1.05 7.25
C PRO A 255 8.91 0.42 7.29
N ASP A 256 8.72 -0.74 7.93
CA ASP A 256 7.40 -1.37 8.06
C ASP A 256 6.43 -0.56 8.93
N ASN A 257 6.95 0.28 9.84
CA ASN A 257 6.15 1.19 10.66
C ASN A 257 5.74 2.48 9.94
N ILE A 258 6.44 2.83 8.84
CA ILE A 258 6.39 4.17 8.25
C ILE A 258 5.88 4.13 6.80
N ALA A 259 6.47 3.29 5.96
CA ALA A 259 6.26 3.38 4.53
C ALA A 259 4.87 2.88 4.07
N PRO A 260 4.28 1.77 4.57
CA PRO A 260 2.96 1.32 4.11
C PRO A 260 1.80 2.32 4.37
N PRO A 261 1.68 2.96 5.56
CA PRO A 261 0.69 4.02 5.78
C PRO A 261 0.88 5.27 4.93
N VAL A 262 2.12 5.64 4.63
CA VAL A 262 2.43 6.82 3.79
C VAL A 262 2.17 6.50 2.31
N ALA A 263 2.46 5.28 1.86
CA ALA A 263 2.14 4.78 0.53
C ALA A 263 0.63 4.81 0.25
N SER A 264 -0.19 4.44 1.24
CA SER A 264 -1.65 4.50 1.13
C SER A 264 -2.16 5.94 0.97
N CYS A 265 -1.91 6.84 1.92
CA CYS A 265 -2.52 8.18 1.88
C CYS A 265 -1.99 9.06 0.74
N LEU A 266 -0.68 9.04 0.46
CA LEU A 266 -0.11 9.80 -0.66
C LEU A 266 -0.44 9.16 -2.00
N GLY A 267 -0.66 7.83 -2.03
CA GLY A 267 -1.21 7.09 -3.16
C GLY A 267 -2.51 7.70 -3.64
N ASP A 268 -3.48 7.78 -2.75
CA ASP A 268 -4.80 8.30 -3.10
C ASP A 268 -4.76 9.80 -3.42
N LEU A 269 -4.06 10.61 -2.60
CA LEU A 269 -3.95 12.05 -2.78
C LEU A 269 -3.33 12.42 -4.14
N VAL A 270 -2.14 11.88 -4.45
CA VAL A 270 -1.41 12.23 -5.68
C VAL A 270 -2.16 11.70 -6.90
N THR A 271 -2.70 10.49 -6.84
CA THR A 271 -3.46 9.90 -7.96
C THR A 271 -4.71 10.72 -8.26
N LEU A 272 -5.44 11.17 -7.23
CA LEU A 272 -6.64 11.99 -7.38
C LEU A 272 -6.34 13.37 -7.99
N VAL A 273 -5.28 14.07 -7.52
CA VAL A 273 -4.81 15.33 -8.13
C VAL A 273 -4.51 15.12 -9.62
N LEU A 274 -3.78 14.04 -9.96
CA LEU A 274 -3.38 13.77 -11.33
C LEU A 274 -4.55 13.35 -12.23
N ILE A 275 -5.51 12.57 -11.72
CA ILE A 275 -6.75 12.26 -12.45
C ILE A 275 -7.52 13.56 -12.76
N GLY A 276 -7.67 14.45 -11.78
CA GLY A 276 -8.32 15.75 -11.98
C GLY A 276 -7.60 16.63 -13.00
N ALA A 277 -6.27 16.75 -12.88
CA ALA A 277 -5.45 17.57 -13.77
C ALA A 277 -5.45 17.03 -15.22
N VAL A 278 -5.17 15.74 -15.40
CA VAL A 278 -5.12 15.09 -16.72
C VAL A 278 -6.49 15.13 -17.39
N SER A 279 -7.58 14.79 -16.69
CA SER A 279 -8.94 14.86 -17.26
C SER A 279 -9.32 16.27 -17.72
N THR A 280 -8.97 17.30 -16.95
CA THR A 280 -9.23 18.72 -17.26
C THR A 280 -8.47 19.22 -18.50
N ILE A 281 -7.33 18.60 -18.82
CA ILE A 281 -6.60 18.84 -20.06
C ILE A 281 -7.23 18.05 -21.21
N LEU A 282 -7.42 16.73 -21.04
CA LEU A 282 -7.89 15.82 -22.10
C LEU A 282 -9.34 16.07 -22.53
N ILE A 283 -10.21 16.60 -21.66
CA ILE A 283 -11.62 16.88 -22.00
C ILE A 283 -11.75 17.89 -23.16
N ARG A 284 -10.78 18.82 -23.27
CA ARG A 284 -10.69 19.81 -24.37
C ARG A 284 -10.43 19.16 -25.73
N PHE A 285 -9.99 17.91 -25.72
CA PHE A 285 -9.54 17.13 -26.87
C PHE A 285 -10.38 15.86 -27.10
N LEU A 286 -11.53 15.72 -26.43
CA LEU A 286 -12.36 14.50 -26.41
C LEU A 286 -12.76 13.95 -27.79
N HIS A 287 -12.96 14.82 -28.78
CA HIS A 287 -13.30 14.44 -30.17
C HIS A 287 -12.09 14.43 -31.13
N THR A 288 -10.87 14.51 -30.61
CA THR A 288 -9.62 14.52 -31.41
C THR A 288 -8.85 13.20 -31.22
N PRO A 289 -7.86 12.86 -32.07
CA PRO A 289 -7.01 11.68 -31.84
C PRO A 289 -6.03 11.82 -30.66
N VAL A 290 -5.93 12.98 -30.01
CA VAL A 290 -4.94 13.24 -28.94
C VAL A 290 -5.03 12.23 -27.77
N PRO A 291 -6.21 11.90 -27.20
CA PRO A 291 -6.30 10.91 -26.13
C PRO A 291 -5.86 9.51 -26.57
N LEU A 292 -6.09 9.13 -27.84
CA LEU A 292 -5.62 7.85 -28.40
C LEU A 292 -4.09 7.83 -28.53
N ILE A 293 -3.48 8.93 -29.00
CA ILE A 293 -2.02 9.07 -29.11
C ILE A 293 -1.38 8.98 -27.72
N ILE A 294 -1.94 9.67 -26.72
CA ILE A 294 -1.47 9.60 -25.32
C ILE A 294 -1.59 8.17 -24.78
N CYS A 295 -2.72 7.48 -25.01
CA CYS A 295 -2.89 6.08 -24.63
C CYS A 295 -1.79 5.19 -25.25
N ALA A 296 -1.54 5.32 -26.56
CA ALA A 296 -0.51 4.56 -27.26
C ALA A 296 0.90 4.84 -26.70
N ILE A 297 1.24 6.10 -26.39
CA ILE A 297 2.53 6.48 -25.78
C ILE A 297 2.70 5.83 -24.41
N VAL A 298 1.67 5.84 -23.56
CA VAL A 298 1.73 5.20 -22.23
C VAL A 298 1.87 3.69 -22.36
N VAL A 299 1.15 3.05 -23.28
CA VAL A 299 1.29 1.60 -23.55
C VAL A 299 2.70 1.26 -24.04
N LEU A 300 3.29 2.03 -24.96
CA LEU A 300 4.65 1.81 -25.45
C LEU A 300 5.70 2.02 -24.35
N SER A 301 5.50 3.02 -23.49
CA SER A 301 6.33 3.24 -22.29
C SER A 301 6.25 2.04 -21.34
N ALA A 302 5.05 1.53 -21.05
CA ALA A 302 4.84 0.36 -20.22
C ALA A 302 5.46 -0.91 -20.81
N ILE A 303 5.39 -1.11 -22.14
CA ILE A 303 6.07 -2.23 -22.82
C ILE A 303 7.60 -2.11 -22.65
N SER A 304 8.16 -0.91 -22.79
CA SER A 304 9.59 -0.65 -22.58
C SER A 304 10.02 -0.93 -21.13
N CYS A 305 9.23 -0.47 -20.16
CA CYS A 305 9.41 -0.81 -18.74
C CYS A 305 9.29 -2.32 -18.49
N GLY A 306 8.35 -3.02 -19.14
CA GLY A 306 8.21 -4.48 -19.05
C GLY A 306 9.43 -5.24 -19.57
N VAL A 307 10.01 -4.80 -20.69
CA VAL A 307 11.29 -5.35 -21.20
C VAL A 307 12.43 -5.10 -20.21
N SER A 308 12.49 -3.90 -19.61
CA SER A 308 13.47 -3.57 -18.55
C SER A 308 13.32 -4.48 -17.33
N THR A 309 12.09 -4.64 -16.80
CA THR A 309 11.79 -5.49 -15.65
C THR A 309 12.14 -6.96 -15.92
N ARG A 310 11.86 -7.49 -17.13
CA ARG A 310 12.22 -8.88 -17.51
C ARG A 310 13.72 -9.14 -17.54
N ARG A 311 14.56 -8.12 -17.72
CA ARG A 311 16.02 -8.23 -17.70
C ARG A 311 16.62 -8.21 -16.29
N ASN A 312 15.84 -7.84 -15.27
CA ASN A 312 16.33 -7.69 -13.90
C ASN A 312 15.94 -8.90 -13.04
N SER A 313 16.94 -9.64 -12.57
CA SER A 313 16.78 -10.87 -11.79
C SER A 313 15.94 -10.70 -10.51
N HIS A 314 15.97 -9.52 -9.87
CA HIS A 314 15.30 -9.28 -8.59
C HIS A 314 13.79 -9.07 -8.71
N VAL A 315 13.29 -8.76 -9.91
CA VAL A 315 11.89 -8.34 -10.14
C VAL A 315 11.20 -9.01 -11.32
N ARG A 316 11.94 -9.76 -12.13
CA ARG A 316 11.42 -10.50 -13.30
C ARG A 316 10.18 -11.32 -12.98
N ASP A 317 10.22 -12.09 -11.89
CA ASP A 317 9.16 -13.04 -11.58
C ASP A 317 7.91 -12.36 -10.98
N LEU A 318 8.08 -11.15 -10.43
CA LEU A 318 6.99 -10.29 -9.94
C LEU A 318 6.08 -9.77 -11.07
N ILE A 319 6.49 -9.89 -12.34
CA ILE A 319 5.63 -9.59 -13.49
C ILE A 319 4.48 -10.60 -13.61
N GLY A 320 4.68 -11.85 -13.21
CA GLY A 320 3.67 -12.91 -13.28
C GLY A 320 2.82 -13.07 -12.02
N GLN A 321 3.25 -12.49 -10.91
CA GLN A 321 2.68 -12.70 -9.58
C GLN A 321 1.82 -11.51 -9.12
N GLY A 322 1.01 -11.70 -8.07
CA GLY A 322 0.23 -10.62 -7.46
C GLY A 322 -0.98 -10.09 -8.25
N TRP A 323 -1.26 -10.60 -9.46
CA TRP A 323 -2.45 -10.20 -10.21
C TRP A 323 -3.77 -10.66 -9.56
N SER A 324 -3.82 -11.89 -9.04
CA SER A 324 -5.01 -12.44 -8.37
C SER A 324 -5.46 -11.65 -7.13
N PRO A 325 -4.60 -11.25 -6.17
CA PRO A 325 -5.02 -10.41 -5.05
C PRO A 325 -5.44 -9.00 -5.49
N LEU A 326 -4.81 -8.41 -6.52
CA LEU A 326 -5.19 -7.10 -7.06
C LEU A 326 -6.58 -7.12 -7.73
N PHE A 327 -6.87 -8.12 -8.56
CA PHE A 327 -8.20 -8.24 -9.19
C PHE A 327 -9.26 -8.74 -8.20
N GLY A 328 -8.89 -9.55 -7.20
CA GLY A 328 -9.77 -9.89 -6.08
C GLY A 328 -10.15 -8.66 -5.25
N ALA A 329 -9.17 -7.83 -4.92
CA ALA A 329 -9.38 -6.54 -4.26
C ALA A 329 -10.31 -5.63 -5.08
N MET A 330 -10.11 -5.51 -6.40
CA MET A 330 -10.97 -4.73 -7.30
C MET A 330 -12.48 -5.06 -7.16
N ILE A 331 -12.81 -6.35 -7.02
CA ILE A 331 -14.20 -6.82 -6.87
C ILE A 331 -14.76 -6.40 -5.50
N ILE A 332 -13.97 -6.52 -4.44
CA ILE A 332 -14.36 -6.10 -3.08
C ILE A 332 -14.54 -4.57 -3.03
N SER A 333 -13.60 -3.80 -3.57
CA SER A 333 -13.65 -2.34 -3.64
C SER A 333 -14.82 -1.83 -4.50
N SER A 334 -15.28 -2.62 -5.48
CA SER A 334 -16.52 -2.32 -6.22
C SER A 334 -17.75 -2.40 -5.32
N ALA A 335 -17.80 -3.34 -4.37
CA ALA A 335 -18.86 -3.39 -3.36
C ALA A 335 -18.77 -2.21 -2.38
N THR A 336 -17.55 -1.80 -1.98
CA THR A 336 -17.33 -0.58 -1.20
C THR A 336 -17.85 0.67 -1.94
N GLY A 337 -17.56 0.81 -3.24
CA GLY A 337 -18.06 1.92 -4.05
C GLY A 337 -19.58 2.00 -4.11
N ILE A 338 -20.27 0.85 -4.11
CA ILE A 338 -21.74 0.78 -4.02
C ILE A 338 -22.22 1.24 -2.63
N VAL A 339 -21.57 0.83 -1.53
CA VAL A 339 -21.89 1.34 -0.18
C VAL A 339 -21.71 2.86 -0.13
N LEU A 340 -20.64 3.39 -0.72
CA LEU A 340 -20.39 4.83 -0.78
C LEU A 340 -21.53 5.59 -1.51
N ASP A 341 -21.92 5.19 -2.72
CA ASP A 341 -23.01 5.86 -3.47
C ASP A 341 -24.37 5.77 -2.75
N LEU A 342 -24.66 4.63 -2.10
CA LEU A 342 -25.91 4.44 -1.36
C LEU A 342 -26.04 5.38 -0.15
N PHE A 343 -24.95 5.68 0.55
CA PHE A 343 -24.99 6.38 1.84
C PHE A 343 -24.44 7.82 1.80
N VAL A 344 -23.62 8.20 0.82
CA VAL A 344 -23.11 9.58 0.67
C VAL A 344 -24.20 10.63 0.53
N SER A 345 -25.30 10.29 -0.14
CA SER A 345 -26.45 11.20 -0.31
C SER A 345 -27.44 11.17 0.87
N ARG A 346 -27.32 10.17 1.75
CA ARG A 346 -28.21 9.96 2.90
C ARG A 346 -27.71 10.64 4.17
N TYR A 347 -26.39 10.77 4.34
CA TYR A 347 -25.77 11.28 5.55
C TYR A 347 -24.73 12.37 5.25
N GLU A 348 -24.93 13.57 5.81
CA GLU A 348 -23.97 14.66 5.68
C GLU A 348 -22.60 14.29 6.26
N GLY A 349 -21.54 14.55 5.49
CA GLY A 349 -20.16 14.23 5.88
C GLY A 349 -19.76 12.75 5.72
N PHE A 350 -20.64 11.88 5.21
CA PHE A 350 -20.37 10.45 5.09
C PHE A 350 -19.13 10.15 4.26
N ALA A 351 -18.97 10.73 3.06
CA ALA A 351 -17.81 10.43 2.20
C ALA A 351 -16.47 10.79 2.87
N LEU A 352 -16.41 11.94 3.53
CA LEU A 352 -15.20 12.39 4.22
C LEU A 352 -14.86 11.50 5.43
N LEU A 353 -15.87 11.09 6.20
CA LEU A 353 -15.69 10.17 7.30
C LEU A 353 -15.34 8.75 6.81
N ALA A 354 -15.93 8.30 5.70
CA ALA A 354 -15.70 6.99 5.11
C ALA A 354 -14.24 6.79 4.71
N VAL A 355 -13.63 7.77 4.01
CA VAL A 355 -12.23 7.72 3.58
C VAL A 355 -11.27 7.52 4.76
N VAL A 356 -11.51 8.17 5.90
CA VAL A 356 -10.63 8.08 7.07
C VAL A 356 -10.93 6.86 7.94
N ILE A 357 -12.22 6.59 8.21
CA ILE A 357 -12.65 5.47 9.07
C ILE A 357 -12.41 4.12 8.40
N SER A 358 -12.27 4.06 7.07
CA SER A 358 -11.81 2.85 6.36
C SER A 358 -10.28 2.83 6.15
N GLY A 359 -9.69 3.94 5.71
CA GLY A 359 -8.27 4.03 5.39
C GLY A 359 -7.32 3.93 6.60
N LEU A 360 -7.71 4.47 7.77
CA LEU A 360 -6.86 4.41 8.97
C LEU A 360 -6.76 2.98 9.55
N PRO A 361 -7.85 2.21 9.75
CA PRO A 361 -7.75 0.80 10.11
C PRO A 361 -7.01 -0.03 9.06
N GLY A 362 -7.20 0.25 7.76
CA GLY A 362 -6.42 -0.36 6.68
C GLY A 362 -4.91 -0.14 6.85
N SER A 363 -4.51 1.13 7.03
CA SER A 363 -3.11 1.52 7.28
C SER A 363 -2.50 0.82 8.49
N VAL A 364 -3.24 0.72 9.60
CA VAL A 364 -2.78 0.06 10.83
C VAL A 364 -2.59 -1.44 10.64
N GLY A 365 -3.51 -2.10 9.93
CA GLY A 365 -3.35 -3.50 9.56
C GLY A 365 -2.20 -3.73 8.58
N SER A 366 -1.90 -2.76 7.70
CA SER A 366 -0.77 -2.83 6.78
C SER A 366 0.59 -2.80 7.50
N ILE A 367 0.75 -1.98 8.56
CA ILE A 367 1.94 -2.03 9.43
C ILE A 367 2.08 -3.44 10.02
N PHE A 368 1.01 -3.97 10.59
CA PHE A 368 1.05 -5.28 11.23
C PHE A 368 1.33 -6.42 10.23
N ALA A 369 0.75 -6.36 9.04
CA ALA A 369 1.00 -7.32 7.96
C ALA A 369 2.45 -7.26 7.46
N SER A 370 2.99 -6.05 7.21
CA SER A 370 4.39 -5.84 6.78
C SER A 370 5.36 -6.40 7.82
N ARG A 371 5.24 -5.97 9.10
CA ARG A 371 6.07 -6.47 10.20
C ARG A 371 6.01 -8.00 10.37
N LEU A 372 4.82 -8.59 10.24
CA LEU A 372 4.64 -10.04 10.38
C LEU A 372 5.21 -10.81 9.18
N SER A 373 5.13 -10.24 7.98
CA SER A 373 5.76 -10.78 6.77
C SER A 373 7.28 -10.73 6.86
N THR A 374 7.85 -9.58 7.25
CA THR A 374 9.29 -9.41 7.53
C THR A 374 9.78 -10.43 8.55
N ALA A 375 9.05 -10.64 9.65
CA ALA A 375 9.37 -11.67 10.65
C ALA A 375 9.38 -13.09 10.07
N LEU A 376 8.42 -13.44 9.21
CA LEU A 376 8.34 -14.74 8.56
C LEU A 376 9.48 -14.98 7.55
N HIS A 377 9.81 -13.97 6.73
CA HIS A 377 10.96 -14.00 5.82
C HIS A 377 12.29 -14.09 6.58
N ALA A 378 12.48 -13.28 7.63
CA ALA A 378 13.66 -13.33 8.49
C ALA A 378 13.79 -14.70 9.20
N ALA A 379 12.68 -15.32 9.61
CA ALA A 379 12.64 -16.66 10.20
C ALA A 379 13.02 -17.76 9.18
N ALA A 380 12.54 -17.65 7.93
CA ALA A 380 12.86 -18.60 6.86
C ALA A 380 14.38 -18.63 6.55
N LEU A 381 15.02 -17.46 6.48
CA LEU A 381 16.47 -17.36 6.22
C LEU A 381 17.32 -17.96 7.36
N SER A 382 16.86 -17.91 8.62
CA SER A 382 17.55 -18.51 9.77
C SER A 382 17.51 -20.04 9.86
N VAL A 383 16.84 -20.73 8.94
CA VAL A 383 16.83 -22.22 8.92
C VAL A 383 18.21 -22.78 8.47
N THR A 384 19.14 -21.92 8.04
CA THR A 384 20.55 -22.29 7.81
C THR A 384 21.37 -22.30 9.12
N PRO A 385 22.27 -23.28 9.37
CA PRO A 385 22.53 -23.72 10.75
C PRO A 385 23.50 -22.87 11.62
N SER A 386 23.95 -21.69 11.17
CA SER A 386 25.12 -21.01 11.74
C SER A 386 24.86 -19.75 12.58
N THR A 387 23.62 -19.25 12.66
CA THR A 387 23.33 -17.89 13.22
C THR A 387 22.30 -17.86 14.37
N PHE A 388 22.19 -18.93 15.16
CA PHE A 388 21.30 -18.98 16.34
C PHE A 388 21.75 -18.12 17.54
N ALA A 389 22.97 -17.58 17.56
CA ALA A 389 23.57 -17.03 18.77
C ALA A 389 23.16 -15.59 19.15
N ASN A 390 22.78 -14.75 18.18
CA ASN A 390 22.55 -13.31 18.41
C ASN A 390 21.40 -12.76 17.53
N ARG A 391 20.14 -13.06 17.89
CA ARG A 391 18.98 -12.32 17.36
C ARG A 391 18.27 -11.56 18.48
N PRO A 392 17.91 -10.27 18.28
CA PRO A 392 17.04 -9.57 19.21
C PRO A 392 15.66 -10.25 19.21
N SER A 393 15.11 -10.47 20.41
CA SER A 393 13.81 -11.11 20.62
C SER A 393 12.70 -10.39 19.82
N GLU A 394 12.14 -10.97 18.77
CA GLU A 394 11.07 -10.30 18.02
C GLU A 394 9.83 -10.07 18.90
N PRO A 395 9.16 -8.91 18.81
CA PRO A 395 7.99 -8.62 19.62
C PRO A 395 6.86 -9.59 19.28
N SER A 396 6.30 -10.26 20.30
CA SER A 396 5.14 -11.15 20.10
C SER A 396 4.04 -10.43 19.33
N ALA A 397 3.53 -11.05 18.26
CA ALA A 397 2.53 -10.44 17.37
C ALA A 397 1.32 -9.85 18.13
N ARG A 398 0.89 -10.51 19.22
CA ARG A 398 -0.19 -10.01 20.10
C ARG A 398 0.13 -8.66 20.76
N MET A 399 1.39 -8.43 21.15
CA MET A 399 1.84 -7.15 21.73
C MET A 399 1.86 -6.03 20.68
N VAL A 400 2.26 -6.34 19.45
CA VAL A 400 2.19 -5.39 18.32
C VAL A 400 0.74 -4.99 18.06
N MET A 401 -0.19 -5.96 17.99
CA MET A 401 -1.62 -5.70 17.84
C MET A 401 -2.17 -4.78 18.94
N ILE A 402 -1.90 -5.10 20.22
CA ILE A 402 -2.37 -4.28 21.35
C ILE A 402 -1.79 -2.86 21.30
N THR A 403 -0.50 -2.74 20.99
CA THR A 403 0.18 -1.43 20.87
C THR A 403 -0.46 -0.59 19.77
N LEU A 404 -0.73 -1.18 18.60
CA LEU A 404 -1.36 -0.49 17.48
C LEU A 404 -2.79 -0.05 17.81
N ILE A 405 -3.61 -0.89 18.47
CA ILE A 405 -4.95 -0.48 18.94
C ILE A 405 -4.85 0.75 19.85
N LEU A 406 -3.97 0.71 20.86
CA LEU A 406 -3.80 1.81 21.82
C LEU A 406 -3.29 3.11 21.18
N VAL A 407 -2.46 3.01 20.13
CA VAL A 407 -1.99 4.17 19.35
C VAL A 407 -3.10 4.78 18.49
N THR A 408 -4.03 3.98 17.96
CA THR A 408 -5.07 4.50 17.06
C THR A 408 -6.16 5.32 17.75
N ILE A 409 -6.48 5.03 19.01
CA ILE A 409 -7.51 5.76 19.78
C ILE A 409 -7.21 7.28 19.86
N PRO A 410 -6.02 7.75 20.29
CA PRO A 410 -5.73 9.18 20.30
C PRO A 410 -5.65 9.78 18.89
N VAL A 411 -5.22 9.02 17.87
CA VAL A 411 -5.20 9.50 16.47
C VAL A 411 -6.62 9.80 15.97
N GLU A 412 -7.57 8.89 16.20
CA GLU A 412 -8.99 9.07 15.87
C GLU A 412 -9.62 10.25 16.65
N ILE A 413 -9.31 10.39 17.94
CA ILE A 413 -9.80 11.51 18.75
C ILE A 413 -9.26 12.85 18.22
N ILE A 414 -7.99 12.91 17.81
CA ILE A 414 -7.38 14.09 17.19
C ILE A 414 -8.07 14.40 15.85
N PHE A 415 -8.32 13.40 15.01
CA PHE A 415 -9.03 13.54 13.75
C PHE A 415 -10.44 14.11 13.90
N LEU A 416 -11.28 13.52 14.75
CA LEU A 416 -12.63 14.02 15.03
C LEU A 416 -12.60 15.44 15.65
N SER A 417 -11.54 15.76 16.41
CA SER A 417 -11.31 17.11 16.94
C SER A 417 -10.93 18.12 15.85
N ILE A 418 -10.09 17.73 14.88
CA ILE A 418 -9.73 18.57 13.72
C ILE A 418 -10.98 18.88 12.89
N LEU A 419 -11.84 17.90 12.60
CA LEU A 419 -13.09 18.11 11.87
C LEU A 419 -14.01 19.14 12.53
N ARG A 420 -14.08 19.09 13.86
CA ARG A 420 -14.86 20.03 14.67
C ARG A 420 -14.22 21.42 14.73
N LEU A 421 -12.89 21.49 14.78
CA LEU A 421 -12.12 22.74 14.86
C LEU A 421 -12.12 23.50 13.53
N LEU A 422 -11.98 22.80 12.40
CA LEU A 422 -12.11 23.37 11.05
C LEU A 422 -13.55 23.76 10.70
N GLY A 423 -14.53 23.36 11.51
CA GLY A 423 -15.94 23.67 11.31
C GLY A 423 -16.60 22.89 10.16
N TRP A 424 -15.91 21.90 9.59
CA TRP A 424 -16.42 21.10 8.47
C TRP A 424 -17.64 20.30 8.87
N LEU A 425 -17.59 19.64 10.05
CA LEU A 425 -18.71 18.88 10.61
C LEU A 425 -18.99 19.26 12.06
N THR A 426 -20.27 19.46 12.37
CA THR A 426 -20.77 19.52 13.75
C THR A 426 -21.10 18.10 14.20
N LEU A 427 -20.19 17.53 15.00
CA LEU A 427 -20.28 16.16 15.52
C LEU A 427 -20.88 16.17 16.94
N PRO A 428 -22.09 15.62 17.14
CA PRO A 428 -22.67 15.46 18.47
C PRO A 428 -21.83 14.49 19.32
N PHE A 429 -21.77 14.70 20.64
CA PHE A 429 -20.99 13.83 21.53
C PHE A 429 -21.40 12.35 21.44
N VAL A 430 -22.70 12.07 21.26
CA VAL A 430 -23.22 10.71 21.02
C VAL A 430 -22.64 10.10 19.75
N PHE A 431 -22.55 10.86 18.65
CA PHE A 431 -21.92 10.39 17.41
C PHE A 431 -20.43 10.11 17.62
N VAL A 432 -19.69 11.00 18.28
CA VAL A 432 -18.27 10.80 18.58
C VAL A 432 -18.05 9.53 19.40
N ALA A 433 -18.87 9.28 20.42
CA ALA A 433 -18.78 8.08 21.25
C ALA A 433 -19.01 6.79 20.44
N PHE A 434 -20.07 6.73 19.62
CA PHE A 434 -20.31 5.57 18.75
C PHE A 434 -19.24 5.43 17.66
N SER A 435 -18.78 6.52 17.05
CA SER A 435 -17.72 6.52 16.04
C SER A 435 -16.44 5.89 16.58
N VAL A 436 -15.97 6.31 17.78
CA VAL A 436 -14.78 5.73 18.42
C VAL A 436 -14.96 4.25 18.76
N VAL A 437 -16.16 3.81 19.16
CA VAL A 437 -16.44 2.38 19.41
C VAL A 437 -16.38 1.57 18.11
N PHE A 438 -17.07 2.00 17.06
CA PHE A 438 -17.07 1.32 15.76
C PHE A 438 -15.69 1.35 15.08
N PHE A 439 -14.94 2.44 15.25
CA PHE A 439 -13.56 2.54 14.83
C PHE A 439 -12.65 1.55 15.56
N CYS A 440 -12.77 1.41 16.90
CA CYS A 440 -12.05 0.37 17.66
C CYS A 440 -12.38 -1.04 17.16
N CYS A 441 -13.65 -1.31 16.80
CA CYS A 441 -14.05 -2.57 16.16
C CYS A 441 -13.38 -2.76 14.79
N ALA A 442 -13.33 -1.72 13.95
CA ALA A 442 -12.67 -1.75 12.64
C ALA A 442 -11.16 -2.03 12.76
N VAL A 443 -10.45 -1.35 13.66
CA VAL A 443 -9.01 -1.59 13.90
C VAL A 443 -8.77 -3.01 14.43
N THR A 444 -9.63 -3.50 15.34
CA THR A 444 -9.51 -4.87 15.88
C THR A 444 -9.74 -5.92 14.78
N ALA A 445 -10.75 -5.75 13.94
CA ALA A 445 -11.00 -6.60 12.79
C ALA A 445 -9.83 -6.54 11.80
N SER A 446 -9.30 -5.35 11.52
CA SER A 446 -8.15 -5.13 10.65
C SER A 446 -6.92 -5.92 11.08
N LEU A 447 -6.53 -5.83 12.35
CA LEU A 447 -5.37 -6.52 12.88
C LEU A 447 -5.56 -8.04 12.89
N PHE A 448 -6.76 -8.52 13.23
CA PHE A 448 -7.06 -9.96 13.19
C PHE A 448 -7.03 -10.51 11.76
N ILE A 449 -7.63 -9.80 10.80
CA ILE A 449 -7.66 -10.18 9.38
C ILE A 449 -6.27 -10.12 8.77
N ALA A 450 -5.47 -9.08 9.05
CA ALA A 450 -4.07 -8.99 8.63
C ALA A 450 -3.26 -10.20 9.14
N GLY A 451 -3.34 -10.49 10.45
CA GLY A 451 -2.65 -11.64 11.03
C GLY A 451 -3.10 -12.99 10.47
N ALA A 452 -4.40 -13.20 10.31
CA ALA A 452 -4.96 -14.43 9.75
C ALA A 452 -4.56 -14.61 8.27
N LEU A 453 -4.64 -13.54 7.48
CA LEU A 453 -4.35 -13.56 6.05
C LEU A 453 -2.86 -13.79 5.77
N THR A 454 -1.96 -13.07 6.46
CA THR A 454 -0.51 -13.26 6.31
C THR A 454 -0.09 -14.69 6.66
N ASN A 455 -0.56 -15.24 7.79
CA ASN A 455 -0.27 -16.63 8.16
C ASN A 455 -0.89 -17.65 7.19
N PHE A 456 -2.11 -17.39 6.69
CA PHE A 456 -2.77 -18.27 5.73
C PHE A 456 -2.00 -18.31 4.39
N LEU A 457 -1.63 -17.15 3.85
CA LEU A 457 -0.85 -17.05 2.60
C LEU A 457 0.51 -17.72 2.75
N TRP A 458 1.21 -17.48 3.87
CA TRP A 458 2.47 -18.14 4.19
C TRP A 458 2.32 -19.67 4.22
N SER A 459 1.25 -20.19 4.84
CA SER A 459 0.95 -21.63 4.87
C SER A 459 0.65 -22.25 3.49
N LYS A 460 0.46 -21.42 2.46
CA LYS A 460 0.25 -21.80 1.06
C LYS A 460 1.46 -21.52 0.15
N ASN A 461 2.61 -21.15 0.73
CA ASN A 461 3.81 -20.72 0.01
C ASN A 461 3.53 -19.50 -0.91
N LEU A 462 2.65 -18.60 -0.48
CA LEU A 462 2.38 -17.32 -1.15
C LEU A 462 2.99 -16.18 -0.31
N ASP A 463 3.77 -15.33 -0.97
CA ASP A 463 4.46 -14.20 -0.33
C ASP A 463 3.47 -13.16 0.24
N PRO A 464 3.39 -12.95 1.56
CA PRO A 464 2.42 -12.04 2.13
C PRO A 464 2.62 -10.58 1.70
N ASP A 465 3.85 -10.15 1.38
CA ASP A 465 4.15 -8.78 0.91
C ASP A 465 3.46 -8.45 -0.41
N MET A 466 3.15 -9.47 -1.21
CA MET A 466 2.51 -9.31 -2.51
C MET A 466 1.01 -9.65 -2.50
N TYR A 467 0.58 -10.55 -1.61
CA TYR A 467 -0.79 -11.08 -1.60
C TYR A 467 -1.67 -10.59 -0.44
N ALA A 468 -1.12 -10.23 0.72
CA ALA A 468 -1.91 -9.89 1.89
C ALA A 468 -2.51 -8.48 1.79
N LEU A 469 -1.68 -7.48 1.47
CA LEU A 469 -2.05 -6.06 1.55
C LEU A 469 -3.23 -5.67 0.63
N PRO A 470 -3.32 -6.09 -0.65
CA PRO A 470 -4.42 -5.67 -1.51
C PRO A 470 -5.78 -6.20 -1.03
N ILE A 471 -5.81 -7.47 -0.60
CA ILE A 471 -7.02 -8.13 -0.10
C ILE A 471 -7.42 -7.53 1.26
N HIS A 472 -6.45 -7.31 2.15
CA HIS A 472 -6.68 -6.71 3.47
C HIS A 472 -7.24 -5.29 3.34
N SER A 473 -6.59 -4.44 2.53
CA SER A 473 -6.97 -3.05 2.28
C SER A 473 -8.40 -2.94 1.75
N ALA A 474 -8.73 -3.66 0.67
CA ALA A 474 -10.08 -3.64 0.10
C ALA A 474 -11.15 -4.18 1.07
N LEU A 475 -10.82 -5.16 1.91
CA LEU A 475 -11.73 -5.67 2.93
C LEU A 475 -11.92 -4.67 4.09
N MET A 476 -10.89 -3.91 4.47
CA MET A 476 -11.03 -2.82 5.44
C MET A 476 -11.82 -1.63 4.90
N ASP A 477 -11.68 -1.34 3.61
CA ASP A 477 -12.52 -0.40 2.89
C ASP A 477 -14.00 -0.75 3.03
N LEU A 478 -14.37 -2.02 2.77
CA LEU A 478 -15.75 -2.48 2.90
C LEU A 478 -16.23 -2.52 4.36
N ILE A 479 -15.44 -3.10 5.27
CA ILE A 479 -15.81 -3.24 6.69
C ILE A 479 -15.92 -1.87 7.36
N GLY A 480 -14.97 -0.96 7.13
CA GLY A 480 -14.96 0.39 7.71
C GLY A 480 -16.18 1.19 7.29
N GLN A 481 -16.54 1.16 6.00
CA GLN A 481 -17.74 1.86 5.53
C GLN A 481 -19.04 1.23 6.07
N LEU A 482 -19.14 -0.11 6.14
CA LEU A 482 -20.32 -0.76 6.72
C LEU A 482 -20.47 -0.43 8.22
N LEU A 483 -19.39 -0.45 9.00
CA LEU A 483 -19.42 -0.06 10.42
C LEU A 483 -19.75 1.43 10.60
N LEU A 484 -19.30 2.30 9.69
CA LEU A 484 -19.70 3.70 9.67
C LEU A 484 -21.20 3.87 9.37
N VAL A 485 -21.75 3.10 8.43
CA VAL A 485 -23.21 3.07 8.17
C VAL A 485 -23.98 2.65 9.42
N PHE A 486 -23.54 1.60 10.12
CA PHE A 486 -24.16 1.18 11.39
C PHE A 486 -24.09 2.29 12.46
N CYS A 487 -22.98 3.01 12.56
CA CYS A 487 -22.85 4.18 13.44
C CYS A 487 -23.90 5.25 13.11
N PHE A 488 -24.01 5.64 11.83
CA PHE A 488 -24.99 6.64 11.38
C PHE A 488 -26.44 6.19 11.62
N GLU A 489 -26.79 4.94 11.32
CA GLU A 489 -28.14 4.40 11.55
C GLU A 489 -28.51 4.42 13.04
N ILE A 490 -27.62 3.95 13.93
CA ILE A 490 -27.86 3.93 15.38
C ILE A 490 -28.03 5.36 15.92
N VAL A 491 -27.16 6.28 15.53
CA VAL A 491 -27.24 7.68 16.00
C VAL A 491 -28.49 8.39 15.44
N SER A 492 -28.89 8.07 14.21
CA SER A 492 -30.14 8.54 13.60
C SER A 492 -31.39 8.03 14.33
N LEU A 493 -31.41 6.74 14.71
CA LEU A 493 -32.47 6.13 15.53
C LEU A 493 -32.59 6.77 16.92
N LEU A 494 -31.48 7.30 17.46
CA LEU A 494 -31.46 8.09 18.71
C LEU A 494 -31.92 9.54 18.52
N GLY A 495 -32.37 9.94 17.32
CA GLY A 495 -32.85 11.29 17.00
C GLY A 495 -31.73 12.33 16.88
N VAL A 496 -30.48 11.89 16.78
CA VAL A 496 -29.29 12.76 16.71
C VAL A 496 -28.76 12.75 15.27
N HIS A 497 -28.41 13.91 14.73
CA HIS A 497 -27.95 14.05 13.34
C HIS A 497 -26.64 14.83 13.29
N VAL A 498 -25.67 14.33 12.52
CA VAL A 498 -24.50 15.09 12.09
C VAL A 498 -24.97 16.16 11.11
N ARG A 499 -24.41 17.37 11.22
CA ARG A 499 -24.67 18.47 10.26
C ARG A 499 -23.36 19.11 9.85
N SER A 500 -23.23 19.42 8.56
CA SER A 500 -22.19 20.31 8.05
C SER A 500 -22.46 21.75 8.52
N LYS A 501 -21.40 22.57 8.60
CA LYS A 501 -21.50 23.98 9.01
C LYS A 501 -21.16 24.97 7.89
N MET A 502 -20.72 24.46 6.73
CA MET A 502 -20.60 25.28 5.53
C MET A 502 -22.01 25.68 5.06
N PRO A 503 -22.22 26.91 4.58
CA PRO A 503 -23.43 27.22 3.85
C PRO A 503 -23.47 26.33 2.59
N SER A 504 -24.62 25.74 2.30
CA SER A 504 -24.86 25.15 0.98
C SER A 504 -24.79 26.27 -0.06
N THR A 505 -23.64 26.45 -0.70
CA THR A 505 -23.52 27.25 -1.92
C THR A 505 -24.28 26.50 -3.00
N GLY A 506 -25.52 26.96 -3.25
CA GLY A 506 -26.43 26.36 -4.24
C GLY A 506 -26.13 26.77 -5.67
#